data_AF-I0WI77-F1
#
_entry.id   AF-I0WI77-F1
#
_cell.length_a   1.000
_cell.length_b   1.000
_cell.length_c   1.000
_cell.angle_alpha   90.00
_cell.angle_beta   90.00
_cell.angle_gamma   90.00
#
_symmetry.space_group_name_H-M   'P 1'
#
loop_
_entity.id
_entity.type
_entity.pdbx_description
1 polymer ?
#
loop_
_entity_poly.entity_id
_entity_poly.type
_entity_poly.pdbx_seq_one_letter_code
_entity_poly.pdbx_strand_id
1 'polypeptide(L)'
;MKRKYFLVALIGICFTKLIAQNPSYEERMQWFTEAKLGIFIHWGYYGVNGITESWSLYHKRITHDQYMKQGEEFTAAKYNPEAWAELFKKTGARYAVLTTKHHDGVALWDSKFSKLNTVRHAAAAKDLVTPFVSAMRAEGIKVGLYYSLPDWSHPDYTPVVFPRNDTRKWYRQKGQNKWEPWDRFMDFNLGQIKELDSQYHPDLYWFDGDWEHPSSKWKSGAIKELLLANNPGVIVNSRLNEYGDYGTPEQGVPVVRPEGPWEFCMTMNDNWGYYPSDTNYKPIAQIVRTFVEVISGGGNLLLNIGPKPDGTIAAPQMERLEALGNWIQKHERAVYPTKSGLPYGHFYGPSLLSKDGTKIYLALYDKPMNYIQLKGIQNKVVSIKVVGSEENLTFERNGGAAWNNIPGILRISLPSEKSIDPYVTIIEVTLEDELKLYRGHGNAVELNN
;
A
#
# COMPACT_ATOMS: atom_id res chain seq x y z
N MET A 1 -4.02 -77.19 29.45
CA MET A 1 -4.98 -76.15 29.00
C MET A 1 -4.48 -74.79 29.45
N LYS A 2 -3.88 -73.99 28.55
CA LYS A 2 -3.41 -72.62 28.83
C LYS A 2 -4.47 -71.62 28.35
N ARG A 3 -5.12 -70.90 29.27
CA ARG A 3 -6.03 -69.78 28.97
C ARG A 3 -5.18 -68.52 28.74
N LYS A 4 -5.25 -67.94 27.54
CA LYS A 4 -4.71 -66.61 27.22
C LYS A 4 -5.79 -65.57 27.56
N TYR A 5 -5.49 -64.62 28.42
CA TYR A 5 -6.30 -63.43 28.64
C TYR A 5 -5.82 -62.35 27.67
N PHE A 6 -6.71 -61.89 26.79
CA PHE A 6 -6.48 -60.72 25.94
C PHE A 6 -6.83 -59.47 26.76
N LEU A 7 -5.84 -58.62 27.01
CA LEU A 7 -6.03 -57.28 27.57
C LEU A 7 -6.30 -56.32 26.40
N VAL A 8 -7.52 -55.83 26.28
CA VAL A 8 -7.88 -54.78 25.31
C VAL A 8 -7.60 -53.43 25.96
N ALA A 9 -6.55 -52.75 25.51
CA ALA A 9 -6.27 -51.37 25.90
C ALA A 9 -7.15 -50.43 25.06
N LEU A 10 -8.13 -49.78 25.68
CA LEU A 10 -8.85 -48.66 25.10
C LEU A 10 -7.94 -47.42 25.11
N ILE A 11 -7.43 -47.05 23.94
CA ILE A 11 -6.75 -45.76 23.73
C ILE A 11 -7.86 -44.73 23.47
N GLY A 12 -8.17 -43.92 24.49
CA GLY A 12 -9.02 -42.74 24.34
C GLY A 12 -8.26 -41.65 23.58
N ILE A 13 -8.68 -41.36 22.36
CA ILE A 13 -8.18 -40.21 21.59
C ILE A 13 -8.90 -38.97 22.12
N CYS A 14 -8.25 -38.22 23.00
CA CYS A 14 -8.66 -36.86 23.36
C CYS A 14 -8.43 -35.93 22.15
N PHE A 15 -9.50 -35.60 21.42
CA PHE A 15 -9.49 -34.47 20.50
C PHE A 15 -9.51 -33.18 21.31
N THR A 16 -8.35 -32.61 21.61
CA THR A 16 -8.25 -31.19 21.95
C THR A 16 -8.55 -30.41 20.68
N LYS A 17 -9.72 -29.77 20.62
CA LYS A 17 -9.96 -28.70 19.64
C LYS A 17 -8.92 -27.61 19.91
N LEU A 18 -7.89 -27.53 19.07
CA LEU A 18 -7.09 -26.34 18.92
C LEU A 18 -8.05 -25.23 18.47
N ILE A 19 -8.48 -24.40 19.42
CA ILE A 19 -9.03 -23.09 19.07
C ILE A 19 -7.83 -22.33 18.52
N ALA A 20 -7.78 -22.14 17.20
CA ALA A 20 -6.77 -21.28 16.60
C ALA A 20 -6.92 -19.89 17.25
N GLN A 21 -5.88 -19.45 17.96
CA GLN A 21 -5.85 -18.13 18.57
C GLN A 21 -5.87 -17.10 17.44
N ASN A 22 -6.71 -16.07 17.57
CA ASN A 22 -6.70 -14.96 16.62
C ASN A 22 -5.30 -14.33 16.60
N PRO A 23 -4.77 -13.97 15.41
CA PRO A 23 -3.44 -13.37 15.32
C PRO A 23 -3.40 -12.03 16.08
N SER A 24 -2.26 -11.78 16.73
CA SER A 24 -1.92 -10.49 17.33
C SER A 24 -1.88 -9.38 16.27
N TYR A 25 -1.91 -8.12 16.71
CA TYR A 25 -1.75 -6.98 15.81
C TYR A 25 -0.44 -7.07 15.01
N GLU A 26 0.64 -7.43 15.68
CA GLU A 26 1.99 -7.57 15.12
C GLU A 26 2.04 -8.66 14.04
N GLU A 27 1.41 -9.81 14.29
CA GLU A 27 1.31 -10.91 13.30
C GLU A 27 0.49 -10.49 12.07
N ARG A 28 -0.61 -9.76 12.26
CA ARG A 28 -1.41 -9.22 11.13
C ARG A 28 -0.61 -8.21 10.31
N MET A 29 0.13 -7.33 10.96
CA MET A 29 0.87 -6.25 10.32
C MET A 29 2.22 -6.67 9.71
N GLN A 30 2.74 -7.84 10.05
CA GLN A 30 4.07 -8.28 9.62
C GLN A 30 4.23 -8.18 8.10
N TRP A 31 3.34 -8.82 7.33
CA TRP A 31 3.44 -8.83 5.87
C TRP A 31 3.42 -7.41 5.30
N PHE A 32 2.65 -6.51 5.90
CA PHE A 32 2.46 -5.15 5.43
C PHE A 32 3.75 -4.34 5.60
N THR A 33 4.40 -4.41 6.76
CA THR A 33 5.68 -3.69 7.00
C THR A 33 6.84 -4.18 6.11
N GLU A 34 6.71 -5.38 5.56
CA GLU A 34 7.66 -6.01 4.65
C GLU A 34 7.32 -5.78 3.17
N ALA A 35 6.13 -5.26 2.87
CA ALA A 35 5.60 -5.20 1.51
C ALA A 35 6.31 -4.15 0.64
N LYS A 36 6.66 -2.99 1.21
CA LYS A 36 7.34 -1.83 0.59
C LYS A 36 6.58 -1.16 -0.56
N LEU A 37 6.06 -1.92 -1.51
CA LEU A 37 5.40 -1.43 -2.71
C LEU A 37 4.06 -2.14 -2.91
N GLY A 38 3.03 -1.32 -3.13
CA GLY A 38 1.74 -1.76 -3.64
C GLY A 38 1.27 -0.92 -4.81
N ILE A 39 0.30 -1.45 -5.56
CA ILE A 39 -0.33 -0.77 -6.69
C ILE A 39 -1.75 -0.37 -6.34
N PHE A 40 -2.06 0.92 -6.42
CA PHE A 40 -3.43 1.42 -6.29
C PHE A 40 -4.08 1.43 -7.67
N ILE A 41 -5.36 1.07 -7.76
CA ILE A 41 -6.08 1.00 -9.02
C ILE A 41 -7.41 1.72 -8.86
N HIS A 42 -7.49 2.94 -9.41
CA HIS A 42 -8.73 3.69 -9.52
C HIS A 42 -9.34 3.46 -10.89
N TRP A 43 -10.36 2.61 -10.94
CA TRP A 43 -11.04 2.24 -12.18
C TRP A 43 -12.56 2.31 -12.01
N GLY A 44 -13.22 3.00 -12.93
CA GLY A 44 -14.67 3.24 -12.88
C GLY A 44 -15.14 4.13 -14.03
N TYR A 45 -16.40 4.56 -13.97
CA TYR A 45 -17.06 5.31 -15.04
C TYR A 45 -16.36 6.61 -15.40
N TYR A 46 -15.74 7.26 -14.43
CA TYR A 46 -14.98 8.50 -14.60
C TYR A 46 -13.85 8.41 -15.63
N GLY A 47 -13.35 7.20 -15.93
CA GLY A 47 -12.37 7.01 -17.00
C GLY A 47 -12.92 7.17 -18.41
N VAL A 48 -14.24 7.16 -18.61
CA VAL A 48 -14.87 7.19 -19.95
C VAL A 48 -14.69 8.55 -20.59
N ASN A 49 -15.21 9.60 -19.95
CA ASN A 49 -15.03 10.96 -20.43
C ASN A 49 -13.72 11.59 -19.95
N GLY A 50 -12.93 10.87 -19.17
CA GLY A 50 -11.66 11.36 -18.64
C GLY A 50 -11.87 12.52 -17.66
N ILE A 51 -12.62 12.28 -16.59
CA ILE A 51 -13.00 13.28 -15.59
C ILE A 51 -12.48 12.90 -14.20
N THR A 52 -12.42 13.87 -13.28
CA THR A 52 -11.99 13.63 -11.90
C THR A 52 -13.02 12.78 -11.15
N GLU A 53 -12.69 11.50 -10.93
CA GLU A 53 -13.43 10.42 -10.25
C GLU A 53 -14.91 10.72 -9.96
N SER A 54 -15.37 10.55 -8.72
CA SER A 54 -16.70 11.03 -8.31
C SER A 54 -16.69 12.53 -8.02
N TRP A 55 -15.52 13.14 -7.83
CA TRP A 55 -15.36 14.56 -7.48
C TRP A 55 -15.94 15.52 -8.52
N SER A 56 -16.09 15.09 -9.78
CA SER A 56 -16.82 15.86 -10.80
C SER A 56 -18.28 16.09 -10.42
N LEU A 57 -18.92 15.15 -9.73
CA LEU A 57 -20.28 15.31 -9.18
C LEU A 57 -20.28 16.32 -8.03
N TYR A 58 -19.36 16.14 -7.08
CA TYR A 58 -19.24 17.00 -5.90
C TYR A 58 -19.04 18.47 -6.29
N HIS A 59 -18.16 18.72 -7.25
CA HIS A 59 -17.89 20.06 -7.79
C HIS A 59 -18.90 20.55 -8.83
N LYS A 60 -19.99 19.80 -9.08
CA LYS A 60 -21.07 20.16 -10.02
C LYS A 60 -20.57 20.43 -11.45
N ARG A 61 -19.49 19.76 -11.86
CA ARG A 61 -18.91 19.85 -13.22
C ARG A 61 -19.68 19.00 -14.23
N ILE A 62 -20.47 18.05 -13.74
CA ILE A 62 -21.29 17.14 -14.52
C ILE A 62 -22.56 16.82 -13.73
N THR A 63 -23.69 16.62 -14.40
CA THR A 63 -24.91 16.16 -13.71
C THR A 63 -24.80 14.69 -13.34
N HIS A 64 -25.56 14.25 -12.34
CA HIS A 64 -25.62 12.84 -11.95
C HIS A 64 -26.03 11.92 -13.11
N ASP A 65 -27.03 12.31 -13.91
CA ASP A 65 -27.46 11.54 -15.08
C ASP A 65 -26.36 11.43 -16.15
N GLN A 66 -25.67 12.54 -16.45
CA GLN A 66 -24.57 12.55 -17.41
C GLN A 66 -23.40 11.67 -16.94
N TYR A 67 -23.12 11.69 -15.63
CA TYR A 67 -22.09 10.85 -15.04
C TYR A 67 -22.43 9.37 -15.17
N MET A 68 -23.67 9.00 -14.84
CA MET A 68 -24.15 7.61 -14.88
C MET A 68 -24.22 7.07 -16.31
N LYS A 69 -24.49 7.94 -17.30
CA LYS A 69 -24.49 7.58 -18.72
C LYS A 69 -23.14 7.04 -19.22
N GLN A 70 -22.03 7.43 -18.59
CA GLN A 70 -20.71 6.87 -18.92
C GLN A 70 -20.65 5.34 -18.78
N GLY A 71 -21.54 4.74 -17.97
CA GLY A 71 -21.68 3.28 -17.88
C GLY A 71 -21.95 2.61 -19.23
N GLU A 72 -22.58 3.31 -20.19
CA GLU A 72 -22.84 2.82 -21.56
C GLU A 72 -21.54 2.60 -22.37
N GLU A 73 -20.44 3.23 -22.00
CA GLU A 73 -19.14 3.15 -22.68
C GLU A 73 -18.03 2.52 -21.80
N PHE A 74 -18.34 2.21 -20.54
CA PHE A 74 -17.45 1.45 -19.67
C PHE A 74 -17.56 -0.05 -19.99
N THR A 75 -16.70 -0.53 -20.90
CA THR A 75 -16.83 -1.87 -21.52
C THR A 75 -15.97 -2.96 -20.88
N ALA A 76 -14.85 -2.61 -20.23
CA ALA A 76 -13.86 -3.59 -19.77
C ALA A 76 -13.50 -4.66 -20.83
N ALA A 77 -13.56 -4.31 -22.13
CA ALA A 77 -13.50 -5.27 -23.23
C ALA A 77 -12.13 -5.97 -23.36
N LYS A 78 -11.07 -5.33 -22.88
CA LYS A 78 -9.68 -5.80 -22.87
C LYS A 78 -9.15 -5.95 -21.44
N TYR A 79 -10.03 -6.02 -20.45
CA TYR A 79 -9.66 -6.26 -19.07
C TYR A 79 -9.06 -7.67 -18.94
N ASN A 80 -7.79 -7.71 -18.54
CA ASN A 80 -7.02 -8.93 -18.34
C ASN A 80 -6.27 -8.81 -16.99
N PRO A 81 -6.87 -9.30 -15.90
CA PRO A 81 -6.27 -9.19 -14.56
C PRO A 81 -5.02 -10.04 -14.38
N GLU A 82 -4.86 -11.12 -15.14
CA GLU A 82 -3.62 -11.91 -15.16
C GLU A 82 -2.46 -11.08 -15.69
N ALA A 83 -2.66 -10.35 -16.80
CA ALA A 83 -1.65 -9.43 -17.32
C ALA A 83 -1.34 -8.27 -16.36
N TRP A 84 -2.34 -7.80 -15.59
CA TRP A 84 -2.10 -6.84 -14.52
C TRP A 84 -1.24 -7.46 -13.40
N ALA A 85 -1.55 -8.67 -12.96
CA ALA A 85 -0.83 -9.38 -11.90
C ALA A 85 0.63 -9.64 -12.29
N GLU A 86 0.86 -10.10 -13.53
CA GLU A 86 2.19 -10.31 -14.09
C GLU A 86 3.01 -9.01 -14.09
N LEU A 87 2.41 -7.90 -14.54
CA LEU A 87 3.05 -6.59 -14.52
C LEU A 87 3.40 -6.15 -13.09
N PHE A 88 2.47 -6.26 -12.14
CA PHE A 88 2.69 -5.82 -10.76
C PHE A 88 3.77 -6.65 -10.07
N LYS A 89 3.79 -7.97 -10.30
CA LYS A 89 4.85 -8.86 -9.83
C LYS A 89 6.20 -8.49 -10.43
N LYS A 90 6.26 -8.20 -11.74
CA LYS A 90 7.49 -7.74 -12.43
C LYS A 90 7.98 -6.41 -11.86
N THR A 91 7.08 -5.51 -11.48
CA THR A 91 7.42 -4.27 -10.77
C THR A 91 7.93 -4.51 -9.34
N GLY A 92 7.71 -5.70 -8.78
CA GLY A 92 8.09 -6.06 -7.42
C GLY A 92 6.99 -5.82 -6.39
N ALA A 93 5.82 -5.31 -6.78
CA ALA A 93 4.74 -5.04 -5.85
C ALA A 93 4.35 -6.31 -5.06
N ARG A 94 4.09 -6.14 -3.77
CA ARG A 94 3.67 -7.23 -2.86
C ARG A 94 2.18 -7.21 -2.57
N TYR A 95 1.49 -6.14 -2.92
CA TYR A 95 0.05 -6.00 -2.78
C TYR A 95 -0.55 -5.09 -3.85
N ALA A 96 -1.85 -5.21 -4.08
CA ALA A 96 -2.59 -4.32 -4.97
C ALA A 96 -3.96 -3.97 -4.36
N VAL A 97 -4.41 -2.73 -4.54
CA VAL A 97 -5.66 -2.20 -3.99
C VAL A 97 -6.56 -1.73 -5.13
N LEU A 98 -7.71 -2.40 -5.31
CA LEU A 98 -8.69 -2.04 -6.35
C LEU A 98 -9.86 -1.25 -5.75
N THR A 99 -10.27 -0.16 -6.40
CA THR A 99 -11.54 0.54 -6.11
C THR A 99 -12.73 -0.37 -6.38
N THR A 100 -13.24 -1.06 -5.36
CA THR A 100 -14.46 -1.88 -5.53
C THR A 100 -15.68 -1.00 -5.74
N LYS A 101 -15.73 0.15 -5.06
CA LYS A 101 -16.75 1.19 -5.19
C LYS A 101 -16.15 2.53 -4.77
N HIS A 102 -16.24 3.56 -5.61
CA HIS A 102 -15.87 4.94 -5.28
C HIS A 102 -17.09 5.72 -4.74
N HIS A 103 -16.95 7.02 -4.41
CA HIS A 103 -18.07 7.80 -3.86
C HIS A 103 -19.26 7.96 -4.81
N ASP A 104 -19.11 7.63 -6.10
CA ASP A 104 -20.19 7.60 -7.08
C ASP A 104 -21.21 6.48 -6.84
N GLY A 105 -20.87 5.47 -6.03
CA GLY A 105 -21.73 4.33 -5.70
C GLY A 105 -21.69 3.17 -6.70
N VAL A 106 -20.90 3.25 -7.77
CA VAL A 106 -20.82 2.20 -8.80
C VAL A 106 -19.94 1.06 -8.28
N ALA A 107 -20.56 -0.10 -8.03
CA ALA A 107 -19.84 -1.30 -7.60
C ALA A 107 -19.23 -2.05 -8.80
N LEU A 108 -17.96 -2.46 -8.71
CA LEU A 108 -17.24 -3.25 -9.72
C LEU A 108 -17.51 -4.77 -9.64
N TRP A 109 -18.40 -5.21 -8.74
CA TRP A 109 -18.81 -6.62 -8.58
C TRP A 109 -20.33 -6.76 -8.62
N ASP A 110 -20.88 -7.97 -8.77
CA ASP A 110 -22.34 -8.20 -8.74
C ASP A 110 -22.90 -8.15 -7.32
N SER A 111 -22.90 -6.96 -6.70
CA SER A 111 -23.49 -6.78 -5.38
C SER A 111 -24.98 -7.12 -5.36
N LYS A 112 -25.44 -7.84 -4.34
CA LYS A 112 -26.88 -8.14 -4.16
C LYS A 112 -27.64 -6.99 -3.53
N PHE A 113 -26.93 -5.95 -3.06
CA PHE A 113 -27.50 -4.79 -2.38
C PHE A 113 -27.83 -3.63 -3.31
N SER A 114 -27.30 -3.61 -4.54
CA SER A 114 -27.61 -2.60 -5.56
C SER A 114 -27.51 -3.16 -6.98
N LYS A 115 -28.33 -2.61 -7.89
CA LYS A 115 -28.25 -2.79 -9.34
C LYS A 115 -27.29 -1.77 -10.00
N LEU A 116 -26.85 -0.75 -9.26
CA LEU A 116 -25.81 0.17 -9.72
C LEU A 116 -24.44 -0.52 -9.59
N ASN A 117 -24.17 -1.43 -10.52
CA ASN A 117 -22.96 -2.21 -10.56
C ASN A 117 -22.56 -2.54 -12.02
N THR A 118 -21.32 -2.97 -12.23
CA THR A 118 -20.79 -3.23 -13.59
C THR A 118 -21.43 -4.41 -14.30
N VAL A 119 -22.13 -5.30 -13.59
CA VAL A 119 -22.84 -6.45 -14.17
C VAL A 119 -24.19 -6.03 -14.76
N ARG A 120 -24.88 -5.09 -14.13
CA ARG A 120 -26.28 -4.75 -14.44
C ARG A 120 -26.47 -3.37 -15.07
N HIS A 121 -25.54 -2.45 -14.84
CA HIS A 121 -25.67 -1.05 -15.25
C HIS A 121 -24.62 -0.63 -16.29
N ALA A 122 -23.45 -1.28 -16.33
CA ALA A 122 -22.40 -0.95 -17.30
C ALA A 122 -22.49 -1.81 -18.56
N ALA A 123 -21.97 -1.29 -19.67
CA ALA A 123 -21.74 -2.05 -20.90
C ALA A 123 -20.77 -3.23 -20.71
N ALA A 124 -19.93 -3.18 -19.67
CA ALA A 124 -19.06 -4.29 -19.29
C ALA A 124 -19.80 -5.59 -18.98
N ALA A 125 -21.00 -5.50 -18.41
CA ALA A 125 -21.88 -6.61 -18.07
C ALA A 125 -21.18 -7.80 -17.36
N LYS A 126 -20.17 -7.50 -16.52
CA LYS A 126 -19.32 -8.52 -15.87
C LYS A 126 -18.82 -8.06 -14.50
N ASP A 127 -18.56 -9.04 -13.63
CA ASP A 127 -17.86 -8.86 -12.36
C ASP A 127 -16.36 -8.66 -12.62
N LEU A 128 -15.80 -7.61 -12.02
CA LEU A 128 -14.41 -7.20 -12.21
C LEU A 128 -13.57 -7.39 -10.94
N VAL A 129 -14.19 -7.65 -9.78
CA VAL A 129 -13.46 -7.85 -8.52
C VAL A 129 -13.04 -9.32 -8.38
N THR A 130 -13.93 -10.27 -8.66
CA THR A 130 -13.60 -11.71 -8.56
C THR A 130 -12.35 -12.12 -9.37
N PRO A 131 -12.25 -11.78 -10.67
CA PRO A 131 -11.07 -12.15 -11.45
C PRO A 131 -9.81 -11.36 -11.04
N PHE A 132 -9.93 -10.10 -10.58
CA PHE A 132 -8.82 -9.36 -9.98
C PHE A 132 -8.24 -10.08 -8.76
N VAL A 133 -9.11 -10.43 -7.80
CA VAL A 133 -8.70 -11.14 -6.57
C VAL A 133 -8.00 -12.45 -6.93
N SER A 134 -8.58 -13.22 -7.86
CA SER A 134 -8.02 -14.50 -8.30
C SER A 134 -6.62 -14.35 -8.92
N ALA A 135 -6.44 -13.39 -9.83
CA ALA A 135 -5.17 -13.15 -10.50
C ALA A 135 -4.07 -12.67 -9.54
N MET A 136 -4.38 -11.73 -8.63
CA MET A 136 -3.41 -11.27 -7.64
C MET A 136 -2.94 -12.42 -6.74
N ARG A 137 -3.88 -13.24 -6.25
CA ARG A 137 -3.56 -14.41 -5.41
C ARG A 137 -2.71 -15.43 -6.16
N ALA A 138 -2.99 -15.67 -7.44
CA ALA A 138 -2.21 -16.59 -8.27
C ALA A 138 -0.73 -16.17 -8.38
N GLU A 139 -0.45 -14.86 -8.38
CA GLU A 139 0.91 -14.31 -8.41
C GLU A 139 1.52 -14.08 -7.02
N GLY A 140 0.85 -14.49 -5.94
CA GLY A 140 1.30 -14.29 -4.57
C GLY A 140 1.23 -12.82 -4.10
N ILE A 141 0.47 -11.98 -4.81
CA ILE A 141 0.23 -10.58 -4.47
C ILE A 141 -0.92 -10.53 -3.46
N LYS A 142 -0.69 -9.80 -2.37
CA LYS A 142 -1.70 -9.55 -1.34
C LYS A 142 -2.83 -8.67 -1.91
N VAL A 143 -4.06 -8.99 -1.53
CA VAL A 143 -5.27 -8.37 -2.09
C VAL A 143 -5.78 -7.30 -1.14
N GLY A 144 -5.83 -6.07 -1.63
CA GLY A 144 -6.50 -4.95 -1.00
C GLY A 144 -7.77 -4.55 -1.75
N LEU A 145 -8.82 -4.19 -1.01
CA LEU A 145 -10.06 -3.67 -1.58
C LEU A 145 -10.29 -2.27 -1.04
N TYR A 146 -10.31 -1.30 -1.94
CA TYR A 146 -10.78 0.05 -1.59
C TYR A 146 -12.30 0.06 -1.54
N TYR A 147 -12.84 0.69 -0.50
CA TYR A 147 -14.28 0.86 -0.32
C TYR A 147 -14.61 2.28 0.18
N SER A 148 -15.34 3.03 -0.63
CA SER A 148 -15.89 4.32 -0.22
C SER A 148 -17.03 4.12 0.79
N LEU A 149 -16.87 4.69 1.99
CA LEU A 149 -17.95 4.77 2.99
C LEU A 149 -19.13 5.62 2.46
N PRO A 150 -18.91 6.81 1.87
CA PRO A 150 -19.94 7.54 1.15
C PRO A 150 -20.48 6.79 -0.06
N ASP A 151 -21.76 7.02 -0.35
CA ASP A 151 -22.38 6.63 -1.60
C ASP A 151 -23.29 7.75 -2.09
N TRP A 152 -22.74 8.66 -2.89
CA TRP A 152 -23.47 9.83 -3.37
C TRP A 152 -24.58 9.50 -4.37
N SER A 153 -24.73 8.23 -4.77
CA SER A 153 -25.86 7.75 -5.57
C SER A 153 -26.95 7.06 -4.75
N HIS A 154 -26.67 6.60 -3.52
CA HIS A 154 -27.66 5.93 -2.69
C HIS A 154 -28.74 6.92 -2.21
N PRO A 155 -30.05 6.68 -2.44
CA PRO A 155 -31.12 7.66 -2.24
C PRO A 155 -31.25 8.14 -0.80
N ASP A 156 -30.87 7.29 0.16
CA ASP A 156 -30.91 7.59 1.59
C ASP A 156 -29.57 8.11 2.17
N TYR A 157 -28.53 8.24 1.33
CA TYR A 157 -27.27 8.86 1.75
C TYR A 157 -27.41 10.38 1.87
N THR A 158 -26.84 10.94 2.94
CA THR A 158 -26.69 12.37 3.18
C THR A 158 -25.33 12.61 3.84
N PRO A 159 -24.62 13.71 3.57
CA PRO A 159 -24.99 14.82 2.70
C PRO A 159 -24.78 14.53 1.22
N VAL A 160 -25.59 15.16 0.35
CA VAL A 160 -25.33 15.21 -1.10
C VAL A 160 -25.46 16.66 -1.53
N VAL A 161 -24.38 17.21 -2.08
CA VAL A 161 -24.28 18.65 -2.39
C VAL A 161 -24.66 19.01 -3.82
N PHE A 162 -25.07 18.03 -4.63
CA PHE A 162 -25.46 18.18 -6.03
C PHE A 162 -26.86 17.58 -6.31
N PRO A 163 -27.59 18.07 -7.32
CA PRO A 163 -28.88 17.49 -7.70
C PRO A 163 -28.72 16.06 -8.25
N ARG A 164 -29.55 15.14 -7.76
CA ARG A 164 -29.70 13.78 -8.31
C ARG A 164 -31.19 13.42 -8.40
N ASN A 165 -31.56 12.68 -9.44
CA ASN A 165 -32.91 12.13 -9.57
C ASN A 165 -33.17 11.02 -8.54
N ASP A 166 -34.41 10.53 -8.46
CA ASP A 166 -34.70 9.37 -7.61
C ASP A 166 -33.98 8.12 -8.11
N THR A 167 -33.00 7.67 -7.32
CA THR A 167 -32.17 6.50 -7.60
C THR A 167 -32.69 5.21 -6.96
N ARG A 168 -33.82 5.23 -6.23
CA ARG A 168 -34.38 4.06 -5.52
C ARG A 168 -34.55 2.82 -6.39
N LYS A 169 -34.78 2.98 -7.69
CA LYS A 169 -34.88 1.88 -8.67
C LYS A 169 -33.64 0.97 -8.70
N TRP A 170 -32.48 1.50 -8.30
CA TRP A 170 -31.22 0.76 -8.26
C TRP A 170 -30.98 0.04 -6.93
N TYR A 171 -31.65 0.41 -5.85
CA TYR A 171 -31.37 -0.11 -4.52
C TYR A 171 -32.49 -1.00 -4.00
N ARG A 172 -32.18 -1.86 -3.02
CA ARG A 172 -33.21 -2.65 -2.33
C ARG A 172 -34.26 -1.72 -1.71
N GLN A 173 -35.54 -2.02 -1.91
CA GLN A 173 -36.66 -1.27 -1.32
C GLN A 173 -37.56 -2.14 -0.42
N LYS A 174 -37.62 -3.45 -0.70
CA LYS A 174 -38.54 -4.38 -0.03
C LYS A 174 -38.16 -4.55 1.44
N GLY A 175 -39.13 -4.36 2.34
CA GLY A 175 -38.99 -4.61 3.77
C GLY A 175 -38.30 -3.50 4.58
N GLN A 176 -38.01 -2.36 3.97
CA GLN A 176 -37.25 -1.27 4.61
C GLN A 176 -38.11 -0.03 4.95
N ASN A 177 -39.41 -0.08 4.69
CA ASN A 177 -40.35 1.04 4.84
C ASN A 177 -40.54 1.54 6.29
N LYS A 178 -40.12 0.77 7.29
CA LYS A 178 -40.20 1.14 8.71
C LYS A 178 -38.89 1.71 9.27
N TRP A 179 -37.82 1.71 8.47
CA TRP A 179 -36.49 2.11 8.93
C TRP A 179 -36.25 3.58 8.60
N GLU A 180 -35.41 4.25 9.38
CA GLU A 180 -34.95 5.59 9.02
C GLU A 180 -34.06 5.52 7.76
N PRO A 181 -34.00 6.59 6.94
CA PRO A 181 -33.16 6.63 5.75
C PRO A 181 -31.70 6.20 6.02
N TRP A 182 -31.09 6.76 7.07
CA TRP A 182 -29.71 6.43 7.42
C TRP A 182 -29.54 4.96 7.80
N ASP A 183 -30.51 4.35 8.49
CA ASP A 183 -30.45 2.93 8.85
C ASP A 183 -30.55 2.02 7.62
N ARG A 184 -31.36 2.39 6.63
CA ARG A 184 -31.39 1.68 5.32
C ARG A 184 -30.04 1.76 4.61
N PHE A 185 -29.45 2.95 4.60
CA PHE A 185 -28.14 3.15 3.99
C PHE A 185 -27.04 2.36 4.73
N MET A 186 -27.04 2.34 6.06
CA MET A 186 -26.06 1.58 6.83
C MET A 186 -26.23 0.07 6.67
N ASP A 187 -27.45 -0.44 6.56
CA ASP A 187 -27.71 -1.85 6.22
C ASP A 187 -27.21 -2.20 4.80
N PHE A 188 -27.42 -1.31 3.82
CA PHE A 188 -26.83 -1.43 2.49
C PHE A 188 -25.28 -1.48 2.56
N ASN A 189 -24.68 -0.54 3.27
CA ASN A 189 -23.23 -0.37 3.36
C ASN A 189 -22.56 -1.57 4.05
N LEU A 190 -23.03 -1.93 5.25
CA LEU A 190 -22.57 -3.13 5.98
C LEU A 190 -22.81 -4.41 5.20
N GLY A 191 -23.91 -4.49 4.47
CA GLY A 191 -24.23 -5.59 3.57
C GLY A 191 -23.16 -5.78 2.49
N GLN A 192 -22.77 -4.70 1.80
CA GLN A 192 -21.72 -4.74 0.79
C GLN A 192 -20.34 -5.07 1.37
N ILE A 193 -19.97 -4.49 2.51
CA ILE A 193 -18.70 -4.80 3.19
C ILE A 193 -18.65 -6.30 3.52
N LYS A 194 -19.75 -6.85 4.06
CA LYS A 194 -19.86 -8.28 4.37
C LYS A 194 -19.82 -9.16 3.11
N GLU A 195 -20.44 -8.74 2.01
CA GLU A 195 -20.32 -9.46 0.72
C GLU A 195 -18.86 -9.58 0.29
N LEU A 196 -18.14 -8.46 0.25
CA LEU A 196 -16.73 -8.43 -0.15
C LEU A 196 -15.86 -9.28 0.79
N ASP A 197 -16.04 -9.14 2.10
CA ASP A 197 -15.20 -9.83 3.08
C ASP A 197 -15.43 -11.34 3.04
N SER A 198 -16.69 -11.78 3.01
CA SER A 198 -17.03 -13.20 2.96
C SER A 198 -16.68 -13.87 1.62
N GLN A 199 -16.74 -13.13 0.52
CA GLN A 199 -16.44 -13.69 -0.81
C GLN A 199 -14.94 -13.72 -1.09
N TYR A 200 -14.19 -12.70 -0.66
CA TYR A 200 -12.81 -12.50 -1.11
C TYR A 200 -11.75 -12.58 -0.01
N HIS A 201 -12.12 -12.45 1.28
CA HIS A 201 -11.20 -12.41 2.41
C HIS A 201 -9.93 -11.58 2.10
N PRO A 202 -10.07 -10.27 1.82
CA PRO A 202 -8.93 -9.44 1.42
C PRO A 202 -7.92 -9.35 2.56
N ASP A 203 -6.64 -9.19 2.23
CA ASP A 203 -5.63 -8.92 3.28
C ASP A 203 -5.79 -7.50 3.85
N LEU A 204 -6.33 -6.56 3.06
CA LEU A 204 -6.40 -5.15 3.40
C LEU A 204 -7.72 -4.50 2.92
N TYR A 205 -8.35 -3.72 3.79
CA TYR A 205 -9.38 -2.75 3.41
C TYR A 205 -8.81 -1.34 3.41
N TRP A 206 -9.01 -0.65 2.29
CA TRP A 206 -8.67 0.76 2.14
C TRP A 206 -9.97 1.57 2.14
N PHE A 207 -10.44 1.99 3.31
CA PHE A 207 -11.64 2.81 3.42
C PHE A 207 -11.36 4.26 3.02
N ASP A 208 -12.42 4.96 2.63
CA ASP A 208 -12.32 6.37 2.27
C ASP A 208 -13.64 7.11 2.52
N GLY A 209 -13.56 8.43 2.68
CA GLY A 209 -14.73 9.28 2.91
C GLY A 209 -15.23 9.30 4.35
N ASP A 210 -14.41 8.87 5.30
CA ASP A 210 -14.76 8.84 6.73
C ASP A 210 -15.03 10.24 7.31
N TRP A 211 -14.49 11.30 6.70
CA TRP A 211 -14.67 12.69 7.12
C TRP A 211 -16.11 13.22 7.02
N GLU A 212 -17.02 12.57 6.28
CA GLU A 212 -18.39 13.09 6.11
C GLU A 212 -19.29 12.87 7.32
N HIS A 213 -18.98 11.90 8.20
CA HIS A 213 -19.72 11.63 9.43
C HIS A 213 -18.79 11.14 10.55
N PRO A 214 -19.16 11.31 11.83
CA PRO A 214 -18.38 10.76 12.93
C PRO A 214 -18.41 9.22 12.95
N SER A 215 -17.41 8.61 13.59
CA SER A 215 -17.24 7.15 13.69
C SER A 215 -18.46 6.43 14.26
N SER A 216 -19.17 7.05 15.21
CA SER A 216 -20.41 6.53 15.81
C SER A 216 -21.54 6.38 14.78
N LYS A 217 -21.63 7.28 13.81
CA LYS A 217 -22.66 7.28 12.77
C LYS A 217 -22.33 6.33 11.62
N TRP A 218 -21.05 6.22 11.28
CA TRP A 218 -20.53 5.17 10.38
C TRP A 218 -20.53 3.77 11.00
N LYS A 219 -20.66 3.66 12.33
CA LYS A 219 -20.51 2.41 13.08
C LYS A 219 -19.13 1.77 12.81
N SER A 220 -18.08 2.59 12.75
CA SER A 220 -16.71 2.19 12.37
C SER A 220 -16.16 1.04 13.24
N GLY A 221 -16.42 1.06 14.55
CA GLY A 221 -16.05 -0.05 15.44
C GLY A 221 -16.75 -1.37 15.09
N ALA A 222 -18.06 -1.32 14.80
CA ALA A 222 -18.81 -2.51 14.40
C ALA A 222 -18.38 -3.04 13.02
N ILE A 223 -17.96 -2.15 12.09
CA ILE A 223 -17.33 -2.55 10.83
C ILE A 223 -16.04 -3.32 11.12
N LYS A 224 -15.16 -2.78 11.96
CA LYS A 224 -13.90 -3.43 12.32
C LYS A 224 -14.11 -4.79 12.98
N GLU A 225 -15.05 -4.90 13.91
CA GLU A 225 -15.43 -6.15 14.57
C GLU A 225 -15.96 -7.18 13.57
N LEU A 226 -16.84 -6.76 12.65
CA LEU A 226 -17.37 -7.64 11.60
C LEU A 226 -16.26 -8.22 10.73
N LEU A 227 -15.32 -7.38 10.29
CA LEU A 227 -14.19 -7.79 9.47
C LEU A 227 -13.29 -8.78 10.21
N LEU A 228 -12.90 -8.49 11.45
CA LEU A 228 -12.03 -9.36 12.24
C LEU A 228 -12.70 -10.69 12.62
N ALA A 229 -14.02 -10.72 12.78
CA ALA A 229 -14.75 -11.94 13.10
C ALA A 229 -14.75 -12.96 11.94
N ASN A 230 -14.80 -12.48 10.69
CA ASN A 230 -14.81 -13.35 9.51
C ASN A 230 -13.41 -13.53 8.90
N ASN A 231 -12.56 -12.52 8.98
CA ASN A 231 -11.22 -12.49 8.44
C ASN A 231 -10.22 -11.96 9.49
N PRO A 232 -9.79 -12.80 10.46
CA PRO A 232 -8.94 -12.36 11.56
C PRO A 232 -7.59 -11.78 11.14
N GLY A 233 -7.14 -12.01 9.91
CA GLY A 233 -5.87 -11.49 9.38
C GLY A 233 -5.96 -10.11 8.74
N VAL A 234 -7.16 -9.56 8.53
CA VAL A 234 -7.38 -8.32 7.78
C VAL A 234 -6.80 -7.10 8.47
N ILE A 235 -6.21 -6.22 7.68
CA ILE A 235 -5.75 -4.90 8.13
C ILE A 235 -6.58 -3.78 7.48
N VAL A 236 -6.66 -2.65 8.15
CA VAL A 236 -7.52 -1.53 7.76
C VAL A 236 -6.72 -0.23 7.84
N ASN A 237 -6.89 0.65 6.86
CA ASN A 237 -6.22 1.95 6.87
C ASN A 237 -6.78 2.92 7.93
N SER A 238 -6.09 4.04 8.17
CA SER A 238 -6.53 5.09 9.12
C SER A 238 -7.81 5.83 8.74
N ARG A 239 -8.43 5.53 7.59
CA ARG A 239 -9.71 6.13 7.15
C ARG A 239 -10.91 5.26 7.49
N LEU A 240 -10.82 4.48 8.56
CA LEU A 240 -11.96 3.98 9.31
C LEU A 240 -12.04 4.69 10.67
N ASN A 241 -11.83 6.02 10.65
CA ASN A 241 -11.65 6.86 11.83
C ASN A 241 -10.58 6.28 12.78
N GLU A 242 -10.85 6.22 14.09
CA GLU A 242 -9.94 5.71 15.12
C GLU A 242 -9.68 4.19 15.08
N TYR A 243 -10.29 3.44 14.14
CA TYR A 243 -10.23 1.96 14.07
C TYR A 243 -9.24 1.43 13.01
N GLY A 244 -8.39 2.28 12.44
CA GLY A 244 -7.35 1.90 11.49
C GLY A 244 -6.12 1.27 12.16
N ASP A 245 -5.44 0.37 11.44
CA ASP A 245 -4.20 -0.31 11.86
C ASP A 245 -2.92 0.44 11.42
N TYR A 246 -2.99 1.34 10.43
CA TYR A 246 -1.83 2.04 9.86
C TYR A 246 -2.19 3.43 9.30
N GLY A 247 -1.22 4.35 9.27
CA GLY A 247 -1.41 5.72 8.76
C GLY A 247 -1.35 5.85 7.24
N THR A 248 -2.11 6.78 6.66
CA THR A 248 -2.20 7.00 5.20
C THR A 248 -1.92 8.45 4.76
N PRO A 249 -0.67 8.94 4.81
CA PRO A 249 -0.32 10.19 4.12
C PRO A 249 -0.59 10.07 2.62
N GLU A 250 -1.10 11.15 2.02
CA GLU A 250 -1.54 11.18 0.63
C GLU A 250 -0.90 12.36 -0.12
N GLN A 251 -0.33 12.11 -1.30
CA GLN A 251 0.29 13.07 -2.24
C GLN A 251 1.51 13.85 -1.75
N GLY A 252 1.59 14.20 -0.46
CA GLY A 252 2.76 14.81 0.18
C GLY A 252 3.58 13.81 0.99
N VAL A 253 4.80 13.51 0.53
CA VAL A 253 5.72 12.64 1.28
C VAL A 253 6.02 13.30 2.64
N PRO A 254 5.82 12.60 3.77
CA PRO A 254 6.07 13.17 5.09
C PRO A 254 7.52 13.58 5.26
N VAL A 255 7.77 14.81 5.74
CA VAL A 255 9.12 15.25 6.13
C VAL A 255 9.59 14.44 7.34
N VAL A 256 8.70 14.19 8.29
CA VAL A 256 8.93 13.32 9.45
C VAL A 256 8.01 12.11 9.28
N ARG A 257 8.58 10.91 9.37
CA ARG A 257 7.78 9.67 9.25
C ARG A 257 6.67 9.63 10.31
N PRO A 258 5.48 9.10 9.97
CA PRO A 258 4.44 8.79 10.96
C PRO A 258 4.93 7.79 12.02
N GLU A 259 4.26 7.79 13.18
CA GLU A 259 4.40 6.73 14.17
C GLU A 259 3.71 5.45 13.70
N GLY A 260 4.30 4.29 14.01
CA GLY A 260 3.77 2.98 13.62
C GLY A 260 3.87 2.68 12.11
N PRO A 261 3.20 1.60 11.64
CA PRO A 261 3.10 1.29 10.22
C PRO A 261 2.35 2.37 9.44
N TRP A 262 2.79 2.65 8.22
CA TRP A 262 2.17 3.66 7.36
C TRP A 262 2.39 3.37 5.87
N GLU A 263 1.52 3.95 5.05
CA GLU A 263 1.52 3.80 3.59
C GLU A 263 1.26 5.16 2.95
N PHE A 264 2.15 5.54 2.03
CA PHE A 264 2.03 6.74 1.24
C PHE A 264 1.38 6.43 -0.09
N CYS A 265 0.19 6.99 -0.35
CA CYS A 265 -0.46 6.87 -1.64
C CYS A 265 -0.15 8.07 -2.55
N MET A 266 0.16 7.80 -3.82
CA MET A 266 0.54 8.81 -4.81
C MET A 266 0.04 8.45 -6.21
N THR A 267 -0.43 9.46 -6.94
CA THR A 267 -0.78 9.36 -8.38
C THR A 267 0.45 9.44 -9.28
N MET A 268 0.41 8.81 -10.46
CA MET A 268 1.48 8.97 -11.46
C MET A 268 1.42 10.30 -12.21
N ASN A 269 0.22 10.82 -12.45
CA ASN A 269 -0.03 12.18 -12.95
C ASN A 269 -0.80 12.96 -11.88
N ASP A 270 -1.68 13.89 -12.24
CA ASP A 270 -2.45 14.70 -11.30
C ASP A 270 -3.84 14.10 -10.98
N ASN A 271 -4.14 12.88 -11.47
CA ASN A 271 -5.43 12.22 -11.32
C ASN A 271 -5.29 10.77 -10.81
N TRP A 272 -6.30 10.28 -10.09
CA TRP A 272 -6.35 8.88 -9.65
C TRP A 272 -6.87 7.98 -10.78
N GLY A 273 -8.01 8.34 -11.35
CA GLY A 273 -8.62 7.70 -12.50
C GLY A 273 -7.95 8.05 -13.82
N TYR A 274 -8.34 7.34 -14.88
CA TYR A 274 -7.85 7.63 -16.22
C TYR A 274 -8.32 9.00 -16.70
N TYR A 275 -7.36 9.91 -16.90
CA TYR A 275 -7.60 11.27 -17.40
C TYR A 275 -6.69 11.50 -18.63
N PRO A 276 -7.18 11.29 -19.87
CA PRO A 276 -6.33 11.20 -21.07
C PRO A 276 -5.66 12.52 -21.45
N SER A 277 -6.24 13.66 -21.09
CA SER A 277 -5.67 14.98 -21.34
C SER A 277 -4.66 15.41 -20.26
N ASP A 278 -4.53 14.65 -19.18
CA ASP A 278 -3.50 14.87 -18.16
C ASP A 278 -2.23 14.12 -18.56
N THR A 279 -1.33 14.88 -19.17
CA THR A 279 -0.01 14.43 -19.59
C THR A 279 1.08 14.80 -18.57
N ASN A 280 0.72 15.40 -17.42
CA ASN A 280 1.66 15.81 -16.39
C ASN A 280 2.09 14.63 -15.51
N TYR A 281 2.63 13.61 -16.17
CA TYR A 281 3.13 12.44 -15.48
C TYR A 281 4.45 12.75 -14.77
N LYS A 282 4.50 12.43 -13.48
CA LYS A 282 5.71 12.47 -12.65
C LYS A 282 6.86 11.78 -13.40
N PRO A 283 8.07 12.39 -13.48
CA PRO A 283 9.23 11.75 -14.07
C PRO A 283 9.58 10.45 -13.36
N ILE A 284 10.17 9.49 -14.08
CA ILE A 284 10.61 8.20 -13.48
C ILE A 284 11.51 8.44 -12.27
N ALA A 285 12.44 9.40 -12.36
CA ALA A 285 13.31 9.78 -11.26
C ALA A 285 12.53 10.19 -10.00
N GLN A 286 11.43 10.93 -10.14
CA GLN A 286 10.59 11.31 -9.00
C GLN A 286 9.93 10.09 -8.36
N ILE A 287 9.42 9.14 -9.16
CA ILE A 287 8.78 7.92 -8.66
C ILE A 287 9.79 7.06 -7.89
N VAL A 288 10.97 6.81 -8.47
CA VAL A 288 12.01 6.00 -7.81
C VAL A 288 12.53 6.68 -6.55
N ARG A 289 12.81 7.99 -6.60
CA ARG A 289 13.26 8.74 -5.40
C ARG A 289 12.21 8.73 -4.30
N THR A 290 10.94 8.93 -4.65
CA THR A 290 9.83 8.86 -3.69
C THR A 290 9.70 7.47 -3.07
N PHE A 291 9.80 6.41 -3.89
CA PHE A 291 9.81 5.04 -3.38
C PHE A 291 10.91 4.85 -2.33
N VAL A 292 12.15 5.25 -2.65
CA VAL A 292 13.30 5.15 -1.74
C VAL A 292 13.10 5.97 -0.47
N GLU A 293 12.61 7.21 -0.56
CA GLU A 293 12.32 8.06 0.61
C GLU A 293 11.33 7.36 1.55
N VAL A 294 10.22 6.86 1.00
CA VAL A 294 9.16 6.20 1.77
C VAL A 294 9.67 4.96 2.51
N ILE A 295 10.38 4.05 1.81
CA ILE A 295 10.88 2.82 2.43
C ILE A 295 12.00 3.09 3.44
N SER A 296 12.77 4.17 3.26
CA SER A 296 13.78 4.64 4.22
C SER A 296 13.15 5.08 5.54
N GLY A 297 11.95 5.68 5.47
CA GLY A 297 11.12 6.03 6.61
C GLY A 297 10.38 4.83 7.22
N GLY A 298 10.49 3.65 6.63
CA GLY A 298 9.79 2.43 7.06
C GLY A 298 8.34 2.32 6.59
N GLY A 299 7.92 3.14 5.63
CA GLY A 299 6.58 3.08 5.06
C GLY A 299 6.50 2.20 3.81
N ASN A 300 5.27 2.06 3.30
CA ASN A 300 5.00 1.49 1.99
C ASN A 300 4.62 2.57 0.98
N LEU A 301 5.09 2.48 -0.26
CA LEU A 301 4.54 3.26 -1.36
C LEU A 301 3.34 2.51 -1.95
N LEU A 302 2.19 3.16 -2.04
CA LEU A 302 1.03 2.71 -2.80
C LEU A 302 0.89 3.57 -4.06
N LEU A 303 1.47 3.08 -5.17
CA LEU A 303 1.57 3.83 -6.43
C LEU A 303 0.34 3.59 -7.29
N ASN A 304 -0.36 4.65 -7.65
CA ASN A 304 -1.63 4.54 -8.37
C ASN A 304 -1.50 4.43 -9.89
N ILE A 305 -2.36 3.60 -10.48
CA ILE A 305 -2.73 3.59 -11.89
C ILE A 305 -4.22 3.90 -12.08
N GLY A 306 -4.53 4.51 -13.22
CA GLY A 306 -5.88 4.72 -13.71
C GLY A 306 -6.06 3.99 -15.04
N PRO A 307 -6.57 2.74 -15.04
CA PRO A 307 -6.81 1.99 -16.27
C PRO A 307 -7.88 2.64 -17.15
N LYS A 308 -7.77 2.44 -18.46
CA LYS A 308 -8.76 2.89 -19.44
C LYS A 308 -10.11 2.18 -19.24
N PRO A 309 -11.23 2.74 -19.75
CA PRO A 309 -12.54 2.08 -19.69
C PRO A 309 -12.59 0.67 -20.27
N ASP A 310 -11.71 0.36 -21.24
CA ASP A 310 -11.61 -0.97 -21.82
C ASP A 310 -10.80 -1.96 -20.97
N GLY A 311 -10.16 -1.51 -19.88
CA GLY A 311 -9.36 -2.34 -18.98
C GLY A 311 -7.86 -2.40 -19.32
N THR A 312 -7.39 -1.65 -20.32
CA THR A 312 -5.94 -1.52 -20.60
C THR A 312 -5.28 -0.46 -19.71
N ILE A 313 -4.02 -0.66 -19.34
CA ILE A 313 -3.21 0.35 -18.65
C ILE A 313 -2.60 1.31 -19.67
N ALA A 314 -2.61 2.61 -19.38
CA ALA A 314 -2.04 3.60 -20.30
C ALA A 314 -0.52 3.44 -20.43
N ALA A 315 0.02 3.64 -21.64
CA ALA A 315 1.45 3.44 -21.92
C ALA A 315 2.40 4.24 -20.98
N PRO A 316 2.14 5.52 -20.64
CA PRO A 316 2.98 6.24 -19.69
C PRO A 316 2.99 5.63 -18.28
N GLN A 317 1.90 4.99 -17.87
CA GLN A 317 1.81 4.29 -16.58
C GLN A 317 2.62 2.99 -16.61
N MET A 318 2.52 2.22 -17.70
CA MET A 318 3.32 1.00 -17.88
C MET A 318 4.81 1.31 -17.89
N GLU A 319 5.26 2.31 -18.65
CA GLU A 319 6.65 2.77 -18.71
C GLU A 319 7.25 3.02 -17.31
N ARG A 320 6.48 3.68 -16.43
CA ARG A 320 6.90 4.02 -15.07
C ARG A 320 6.94 2.81 -14.15
N LEU A 321 5.95 1.92 -14.24
CA LEU A 321 5.94 0.66 -13.50
C LEU A 321 7.11 -0.24 -13.89
N GLU A 322 7.42 -0.32 -15.19
CA GLU A 322 8.55 -1.11 -15.67
C GLU A 322 9.89 -0.50 -15.23
N ALA A 323 10.04 0.83 -15.33
CA ALA A 323 11.26 1.49 -14.88
C ALA A 323 11.49 1.36 -13.37
N LEU A 324 10.43 1.49 -12.56
CA LEU A 324 10.50 1.23 -11.11
C LEU A 324 10.88 -0.23 -10.84
N GLY A 325 10.26 -1.17 -11.55
CA GLY A 325 10.56 -2.60 -11.45
C GLY A 325 12.01 -2.95 -11.75
N ASN A 326 12.54 -2.40 -12.85
CA ASN A 326 13.95 -2.58 -13.25
C ASN A 326 14.90 -2.05 -12.16
N TRP A 327 14.58 -0.89 -11.56
CA TRP A 327 15.36 -0.35 -10.46
C TRP A 327 15.28 -1.25 -9.22
N ILE A 328 14.08 -1.72 -8.85
CA ILE A 328 13.88 -2.61 -7.69
C ILE A 328 14.64 -3.93 -7.89
N GLN A 329 14.57 -4.55 -9.06
CA GLN A 329 15.25 -5.81 -9.34
C GLN A 329 16.76 -5.68 -9.16
N LYS A 330 17.35 -4.59 -9.65
CA LYS A 330 18.79 -4.31 -9.50
C LYS A 330 19.21 -4.11 -8.04
N HIS A 331 18.30 -3.64 -7.18
CA HIS A 331 18.59 -3.26 -5.79
C HIS A 331 17.82 -4.08 -4.74
N GLU A 332 17.27 -5.24 -5.10
CA GLU A 332 16.26 -5.97 -4.31
C GLU A 332 16.69 -6.22 -2.85
N ARG A 333 17.96 -6.57 -2.63
CA ARG A 333 18.52 -6.84 -1.29
C ARG A 333 18.55 -5.62 -0.38
N ALA A 334 18.47 -4.41 -0.94
CA ALA A 334 18.36 -3.15 -0.19
C ALA A 334 16.89 -2.71 0.01
N VAL A 335 15.93 -3.41 -0.59
CA VAL A 335 14.50 -3.02 -0.59
C VAL A 335 13.68 -3.87 0.38
N TYR A 336 13.58 -5.18 0.16
CA TYR A 336 12.64 -6.02 0.94
C TYR A 336 13.16 -6.48 2.30
N PRO A 337 14.40 -7.01 2.43
CA PRO A 337 14.91 -7.48 3.72
C PRO A 337 15.42 -6.33 4.61
N THR A 338 14.78 -5.17 4.54
CA THR A 338 15.20 -3.95 5.25
C THR A 338 14.09 -3.32 6.08
N LYS A 339 14.51 -2.53 7.07
CA LYS A 339 13.71 -1.67 7.93
C LYS A 339 14.15 -0.22 7.75
N SER A 340 13.45 0.70 8.42
CA SER A 340 13.78 2.13 8.39
C SER A 340 15.26 2.39 8.69
N GLY A 341 15.82 3.42 8.05
CA GLY A 341 17.22 3.77 8.12
C GLY A 341 17.70 4.43 9.40
N LEU A 342 18.84 5.09 9.25
CA LEU A 342 19.47 5.88 10.29
C LEU A 342 18.65 7.15 10.61
N PRO A 343 18.69 7.60 11.87
CA PRO A 343 18.17 8.91 12.25
C PRO A 343 18.87 10.06 11.50
N TYR A 344 18.23 11.24 11.48
CA TYR A 344 18.83 12.44 10.91
C TYR A 344 20.20 12.78 11.50
N GLY A 345 21.07 13.33 10.65
CA GLY A 345 22.41 13.79 11.00
C GLY A 345 23.50 12.75 10.79
N HIS A 346 23.17 11.47 10.65
CA HIS A 346 24.14 10.39 10.37
C HIS A 346 24.58 10.31 8.91
N PHE A 347 23.63 10.53 8.01
CA PHE A 347 23.82 10.55 6.57
C PHE A 347 22.88 11.61 5.98
N TYR A 348 23.34 12.34 4.96
CA TYR A 348 22.56 13.40 4.29
C TYR A 348 21.87 12.84 3.04
N GLY A 349 20.94 11.92 3.29
CA GLY A 349 20.12 11.25 2.29
C GLY A 349 19.33 10.11 2.95
N PRO A 350 18.47 9.42 2.20
CA PRO A 350 17.74 8.27 2.72
C PRO A 350 18.72 7.13 3.04
N SER A 351 18.39 6.36 4.07
CA SER A 351 19.12 5.13 4.36
C SER A 351 18.17 4.00 4.74
N LEU A 352 18.63 2.76 4.66
CA LEU A 352 17.90 1.60 5.15
C LEU A 352 18.83 0.73 5.99
N LEU A 353 18.25 -0.11 6.85
CA LEU A 353 18.99 -1.09 7.64
C LEU A 353 18.51 -2.48 7.29
N SER A 354 19.41 -3.46 7.20
CA SER A 354 18.99 -4.86 7.16
C SER A 354 18.22 -5.22 8.44
N LYS A 355 17.35 -6.24 8.37
CA LYS A 355 16.54 -6.66 9.53
C LYS A 355 17.41 -7.01 10.75
N ASP A 356 18.53 -7.70 10.51
CA ASP A 356 19.54 -8.08 11.51
C ASP A 356 20.48 -6.94 11.95
N GLY A 357 20.38 -5.75 11.34
CA GLY A 357 21.17 -4.57 11.70
C GLY A 357 22.66 -4.64 11.33
N THR A 358 23.10 -5.64 10.56
CA THR A 358 24.50 -5.81 10.16
C THR A 358 24.85 -5.07 8.87
N LYS A 359 23.86 -4.51 8.17
CA LYS A 359 24.07 -3.74 6.92
C LYS A 359 23.33 -2.41 6.95
N ILE A 360 24.01 -1.38 6.46
CA ILE A 360 23.44 -0.07 6.19
C ILE A 360 23.42 0.15 4.69
N TYR A 361 22.28 0.56 4.16
CA TYR A 361 22.12 0.96 2.76
C TYR A 361 22.02 2.47 2.69
N LEU A 362 22.93 3.13 1.97
CA LEU A 362 22.90 4.58 1.75
C LEU A 362 22.34 4.85 0.34
N ALA A 363 21.30 5.67 0.25
CA ALA A 363 20.73 6.07 -1.03
C ALA A 363 21.33 7.40 -1.49
N LEU A 364 21.95 7.39 -2.67
CA LEU A 364 22.48 8.57 -3.33
C LEU A 364 21.52 8.95 -4.45
N TYR A 365 20.83 10.07 -4.28
CA TYR A 365 19.96 10.62 -5.33
C TYR A 365 20.77 11.21 -6.47
N ASP A 366 21.90 11.83 -6.17
CA ASP A 366 22.75 12.49 -7.14
C ASP A 366 24.20 11.98 -7.02
N LYS A 367 24.99 12.23 -8.07
CA LYS A 367 26.42 11.88 -8.10
C LYS A 367 27.14 12.59 -6.95
N PRO A 368 27.75 11.85 -6.00
CA PRO A 368 28.46 12.46 -4.88
C PRO A 368 29.73 13.18 -5.34
N MET A 369 30.14 14.22 -4.60
CA MET A 369 31.36 14.99 -4.85
C MET A 369 32.40 14.72 -3.74
N ASN A 370 33.66 14.56 -4.14
CA ASN A 370 34.83 14.28 -3.28
C ASN A 370 34.79 12.94 -2.51
N TYR A 371 33.82 12.76 -1.60
CA TYR A 371 33.60 11.53 -0.83
C TYR A 371 32.17 11.47 -0.30
N ILE A 372 31.71 10.28 0.08
CA ILE A 372 30.45 10.08 0.82
C ILE A 372 30.75 10.05 2.32
N GLN A 373 29.92 10.74 3.10
CA GLN A 373 30.13 10.88 4.54
C GLN A 373 29.10 10.09 5.35
N LEU A 374 29.57 9.25 6.28
CA LEU A 374 28.73 8.51 7.21
C LEU A 374 29.23 8.69 8.65
N LYS A 375 28.35 9.19 9.53
CA LYS A 375 28.72 9.61 10.91
C LYS A 375 28.17 8.66 11.96
N GLY A 376 28.85 8.57 13.10
CA GLY A 376 28.34 7.90 14.30
C GLY A 376 28.41 6.37 14.27
N ILE A 377 29.08 5.77 13.29
CA ILE A 377 29.19 4.31 13.18
C ILE A 377 30.35 3.82 14.02
N GLN A 378 30.05 3.12 15.13
CA GLN A 378 31.07 2.59 16.05
C GLN A 378 31.59 1.21 15.63
N ASN A 379 30.80 0.45 14.88
CA ASN A 379 31.16 -0.89 14.43
C ASN A 379 32.41 -0.90 13.54
N LYS A 380 33.12 -2.01 13.53
CA LYS A 380 34.08 -2.30 12.46
C LYS A 380 33.32 -2.50 11.15
N VAL A 381 33.78 -1.82 10.10
CA VAL A 381 33.24 -1.96 8.75
C VAL A 381 33.99 -3.08 8.04
N VAL A 382 33.27 -4.06 7.53
CA VAL A 382 33.82 -5.23 6.82
C VAL A 382 34.04 -4.91 5.35
N SER A 383 33.06 -4.30 4.69
CA SER A 383 33.16 -3.90 3.29
C SER A 383 32.15 -2.81 2.95
N ILE A 384 32.43 -2.07 1.87
CA ILE A 384 31.49 -1.11 1.28
C ILE A 384 31.40 -1.38 -0.22
N LYS A 385 30.18 -1.54 -0.73
CA LYS A 385 29.93 -1.91 -2.14
C LYS A 385 28.78 -1.12 -2.75
N VAL A 386 28.85 -0.91 -4.05
CA VAL A 386 27.71 -0.42 -4.84
C VAL A 386 26.78 -1.60 -5.16
N VAL A 387 25.52 -1.52 -4.75
CA VAL A 387 24.52 -2.57 -5.02
C VAL A 387 24.21 -2.59 -6.52
N GLY A 388 24.23 -3.77 -7.12
CA GLY A 388 23.90 -3.99 -8.54
C GLY A 388 25.11 -3.97 -9.48
N SER A 389 26.21 -3.31 -9.13
CA SER A 389 27.49 -3.44 -9.87
C SER A 389 28.57 -4.21 -9.11
N GLU A 390 28.39 -4.38 -7.78
CA GLU A 390 29.33 -5.02 -6.87
C GLU A 390 30.72 -4.36 -6.82
N GLU A 391 30.83 -3.10 -7.26
CA GLU A 391 32.05 -2.31 -7.12
C GLU A 391 32.38 -2.11 -5.64
N ASN A 392 33.59 -2.48 -5.24
CA ASN A 392 34.10 -2.21 -3.90
C ASN A 392 34.57 -0.77 -3.78
N LEU A 393 34.17 -0.10 -2.71
CA LEU A 393 34.61 1.25 -2.38
C LEU A 393 35.60 1.20 -1.22
N THR A 394 36.63 2.05 -1.31
CA THR A 394 37.56 2.23 -0.20
C THR A 394 36.96 3.22 0.81
N PHE A 395 37.43 3.15 2.05
CA PHE A 395 37.01 4.08 3.08
C PHE A 395 38.12 4.32 4.08
N GLU A 396 38.07 5.48 4.72
CA GLU A 396 38.91 5.83 5.86
C GLU A 396 38.04 6.35 7.01
N ARG A 397 38.58 6.28 8.24
CA ARG A 397 37.99 6.96 9.40
C ARG A 397 38.79 8.22 9.67
N ASN A 398 38.12 9.37 9.64
CA ASN A 398 38.73 10.65 9.92
C ASN A 398 38.22 11.21 11.26
N GLY A 399 39.15 11.62 12.13
CA GLY A 399 38.86 12.21 13.43
C GLY A 399 38.29 11.20 14.44
N GLY A 400 37.63 11.72 15.47
CA GLY A 400 37.10 10.94 16.59
C GLY A 400 38.05 10.91 17.79
N ALA A 401 37.56 10.35 18.90
CA ALA A 401 38.29 10.13 20.13
C ALA A 401 37.87 8.76 20.67
N ALA A 402 38.54 7.71 20.20
CA ALA A 402 38.17 6.33 20.51
C ALA A 402 38.18 6.05 22.02
N TRP A 403 39.08 6.70 22.77
CA TRP A 403 39.16 6.61 24.23
C TRP A 403 37.95 7.20 24.96
N ASN A 404 37.18 8.09 24.31
CA ASN A 404 35.93 8.66 24.83
C ASN A 404 34.69 8.11 24.10
N ASN A 405 34.83 6.99 23.40
CA ASN A 405 33.75 6.35 22.64
C ASN A 405 33.14 7.25 21.53
N ILE A 406 33.90 8.22 21.03
CA ILE A 406 33.50 9.12 19.94
C ILE A 406 34.06 8.55 18.63
N PRO A 407 33.24 7.94 17.76
CA PRO A 407 33.74 7.36 16.52
C PRO A 407 34.17 8.45 15.54
N GLY A 408 35.24 8.19 14.79
CA GLY A 408 35.60 8.97 13.62
C GLY A 408 34.53 8.89 12.52
N ILE A 409 34.53 9.89 11.64
CA ILE A 409 33.63 9.97 10.49
C ILE A 409 34.14 9.02 9.41
N LEU A 410 33.27 8.16 8.88
CA LEU A 410 33.59 7.35 7.70
C LEU A 410 33.54 8.23 6.46
N ARG A 411 34.66 8.32 5.75
CA ARG A 411 34.75 8.91 4.42
C ARG A 411 34.92 7.78 3.42
N ILE A 412 33.94 7.63 2.54
CA ILE A 412 33.86 6.55 1.56
C ILE A 412 34.19 7.13 0.18
N SER A 413 35.00 6.40 -0.59
CA SER A 413 35.32 6.79 -1.97
C SER A 413 34.07 6.84 -2.84
N LEU A 414 34.14 7.63 -3.92
CA LEU A 414 33.04 7.74 -4.86
C LEU A 414 32.91 6.47 -5.71
N PRO A 415 31.69 6.03 -6.07
CA PRO A 415 31.49 5.04 -7.12
C PRO A 415 32.03 5.50 -8.47
N SER A 416 32.52 4.57 -9.28
CA SER A 416 32.85 4.84 -10.68
C SER A 416 31.60 5.22 -11.48
N GLU A 417 31.77 5.97 -12.57
CA GLU A 417 30.65 6.49 -13.37
C GLU A 417 29.73 5.39 -13.92
N LYS A 418 30.30 4.21 -14.25
CA LYS A 418 29.56 3.04 -14.72
C LYS A 418 28.68 2.38 -13.64
N SER A 419 28.95 2.65 -12.36
CA SER A 419 28.20 2.10 -11.23
C SER A 419 27.14 3.07 -10.71
N ILE A 420 27.11 4.31 -11.20
CA ILE A 420 26.06 5.26 -10.87
C ILE A 420 24.77 4.84 -11.55
N ASP A 421 23.72 4.68 -10.75
CA ASP A 421 22.37 4.47 -11.25
C ASP A 421 21.74 5.82 -11.67
N PRO A 422 21.00 5.89 -12.79
CA PRO A 422 20.41 7.13 -13.28
C PRO A 422 19.34 7.73 -12.36
N TYR A 423 18.76 6.95 -11.44
CA TYR A 423 17.69 7.43 -10.55
C TYR A 423 18.16 7.53 -9.11
N VAL A 424 18.66 6.42 -8.56
CA VAL A 424 19.16 6.32 -7.18
C VAL A 424 20.22 5.24 -7.10
N THR A 425 21.44 5.60 -6.69
CA THR A 425 22.51 4.63 -6.44
C THR A 425 22.46 4.16 -5.00
N ILE A 426 22.52 2.85 -4.75
CA ILE A 426 22.56 2.30 -3.39
C ILE A 426 23.96 1.80 -3.03
N ILE A 427 24.47 2.26 -1.88
CA ILE A 427 25.73 1.80 -1.29
C ILE A 427 25.43 0.90 -0.09
N GLU A 428 25.91 -0.34 -0.11
CA GLU A 428 25.85 -1.27 1.02
C GLU A 428 27.12 -1.12 1.87
N VAL A 429 26.96 -0.82 3.16
CA VAL A 429 28.01 -0.84 4.18
C VAL A 429 27.76 -2.05 5.07
N THR A 430 28.65 -3.05 5.01
CA THR A 430 28.58 -4.26 5.85
C THR A 430 29.37 -4.05 7.12
N LEU A 431 28.76 -4.37 8.26
CA LEU A 431 29.32 -4.27 9.60
C LEU A 431 29.71 -5.67 10.10
N GLU A 432 30.64 -5.74 11.04
CA GLU A 432 31.06 -7.00 11.67
C GLU A 432 29.96 -7.58 12.58
N ASP A 433 29.21 -6.70 13.25
CA ASP A 433 28.12 -7.02 14.18
C ASP A 433 26.94 -6.05 13.99
N GLU A 434 25.84 -6.28 14.72
CA GLU A 434 24.69 -5.38 14.77
C GLU A 434 25.10 -3.92 15.08
N LEU A 435 24.49 -2.97 14.37
CA LEU A 435 24.79 -1.53 14.42
C LEU A 435 24.80 -0.96 15.86
N LYS A 436 25.95 -0.40 16.23
CA LYS A 436 26.20 0.43 17.41
C LYS A 436 26.36 1.88 16.94
N LEU A 437 25.34 2.69 17.25
CA LEU A 437 25.20 4.04 16.74
C LEU A 437 25.48 5.09 17.83
N TYR A 438 26.50 5.92 17.63
CA TYR A 438 26.82 7.04 18.50
C TYR A 438 25.93 8.25 18.18
N ARG A 439 25.17 8.72 19.18
CA ARG A 439 24.30 9.92 19.10
C ARG A 439 24.65 11.00 20.13
N GLY A 440 25.87 11.00 20.66
CA GLY A 440 26.29 11.96 21.68
C GLY A 440 26.42 13.39 21.14
N HIS A 441 26.28 14.37 22.05
CA HIS A 441 26.27 15.80 21.72
C HIS A 441 27.67 16.41 21.49
N GLY A 442 28.74 15.61 21.65
CA GLY A 442 30.11 16.09 21.71
C GLY A 442 30.42 16.60 23.11
N ASN A 443 31.45 16.05 23.74
CA ASN A 443 31.94 16.49 25.04
C ASN A 443 33.32 17.11 24.87
N ALA A 444 33.70 18.03 25.76
CA ALA A 444 35.09 18.45 25.86
C ALA A 444 35.95 17.20 26.12
N VAL A 445 36.99 17.01 25.32
CA VAL A 445 37.96 15.93 25.54
C VAL A 445 38.91 16.42 26.63
N GLU A 446 38.58 16.13 27.88
CA GLU A 446 39.31 16.64 29.07
C GLU A 446 40.48 15.74 29.50
N LEU A 447 40.63 14.56 28.88
CA LEU A 447 41.74 13.64 29.12
C LEU A 447 42.39 13.24 27.78
N ASN A 448 43.60 13.74 27.56
CA ASN A 448 44.55 13.24 26.56
C ASN A 448 45.50 12.30 27.31
N ASN A 449 45.26 10.99 27.25
CA ASN A 449 46.24 10.02 27.73
C ASN A 449 47.25 9.69 26.64
#